data_AF-A0A839EWN8-F1
#
_entry.id   AF-A0A839EWN8-F1
#
_cell.length_a   1.000
_cell.length_b   1.000
_cell.length_c   1.000
_cell.angle_alpha   90.00
_cell.angle_beta   90.00
_cell.angle_gamma   90.00
#
_symmetry.space_group_name_H-M   'P 1'
#
loop_
_entity.id
_entity.type
_entity.pdbx_description
1 polymer ?
#
loop_
_entity_poly.entity_id
_entity_poly.type
_entity_poly.pdbx_seq_one_letter_code
_entity_poly.pdbx_strand_id
1 'polypeptide(L)'
;MQRWIKLPDGRFVDAGAIAYISRPETYARIDEDGNDLGIGYSVNIGTGIPRETQITVTGSKDEVFAVLRAILGGTQAAAAAAE
;
A
#
# COMPACT_ATOMS: atom_id res chain seq x y z
N MET A 1 -9.54 -2.64 -14.35
CA MET A 1 -8.31 -2.77 -13.54
C MET A 1 -7.61 -1.41 -13.51
N GLN A 2 -7.47 -0.78 -12.35
CA GLN A 2 -6.84 0.54 -12.23
C GLN A 2 -5.32 0.38 -12.35
N ARG A 3 -4.73 0.90 -13.44
CA ARG A 3 -3.30 0.70 -13.75
C ARG A 3 -2.38 1.51 -12.82
N TRP A 4 -2.72 2.75 -12.53
CA TRP A 4 -1.90 3.62 -11.68
C TRP A 4 -2.50 3.71 -10.28
N ILE A 5 -1.74 3.30 -9.28
CA ILE A 5 -2.17 3.28 -7.87
C ILE A 5 -1.39 4.35 -7.12
N LYS A 6 -2.10 5.25 -6.45
CA LYS A 6 -1.51 6.27 -5.60
C LYS A 6 -1.12 5.66 -4.26
N LEU A 7 0.13 5.88 -3.86
CA LEU A 7 0.67 5.48 -2.56
C LEU A 7 0.35 6.55 -1.51
N PRO A 8 0.41 6.21 -0.20
CA PRO A 8 0.11 7.15 0.88
C PRO A 8 1.07 8.35 0.91
N ASP A 9 2.31 8.14 0.48
CA ASP A 9 3.33 9.18 0.35
C ASP A 9 3.18 10.07 -0.91
N GLY A 10 2.12 9.86 -1.70
CA GLY A 10 1.80 10.64 -2.90
C GLY A 10 2.46 10.14 -4.19
N ARG A 11 3.34 9.13 -4.14
CA ARG A 11 3.90 8.49 -5.34
C ARG A 11 2.84 7.65 -6.07
N PHE A 12 3.13 7.29 -7.32
CA PHE A 12 2.28 6.38 -8.09
C PHE A 12 3.06 5.13 -8.49
N VAL A 13 2.39 3.98 -8.48
CA VAL A 13 2.93 2.70 -8.94
C VAL A 13 2.09 2.12 -10.07
N ASP A 14 2.73 1.52 -11.07
CA ASP A 14 2.04 0.75 -12.12
C ASP A 14 1.67 -0.63 -11.56
N ALA A 15 0.38 -0.88 -11.41
CA ALA A 15 -0.18 -2.15 -10.93
C ALA A 15 0.19 -3.33 -11.84
N GLY A 16 0.39 -3.09 -13.14
CA GLY A 16 0.80 -4.11 -14.11
C GLY A 16 2.25 -4.58 -13.93
N ALA A 17 3.06 -3.82 -13.19
CA ALA A 17 4.45 -4.17 -12.88
C ALA A 17 4.59 -4.92 -11.55
N ILE A 18 3.53 -5.02 -10.74
CA ILE A 18 3.61 -5.63 -9.40
C ILE A 18 3.82 -7.15 -9.55
N ALA A 19 5.00 -7.62 -9.14
CA ALA A 19 5.39 -9.02 -9.14
C ALA A 19 5.25 -9.68 -7.76
N TYR A 20 5.32 -8.89 -6.69
CA TYR A 20 5.33 -9.40 -5.32
C TYR A 20 4.71 -8.40 -4.34
N ILE A 21 3.99 -8.93 -3.33
CA ILE A 21 3.48 -8.19 -2.18
C ILE A 21 3.83 -9.01 -0.93
N SER A 22 4.53 -8.40 0.02
CA SER A 22 4.84 -9.07 1.29
C SER A 22 3.62 -9.15 2.20
N ARG A 23 3.76 -9.95 3.26
CA ARG A 23 2.85 -9.83 4.40
C ARG A 23 2.93 -8.41 4.98
N PRO A 24 1.80 -7.81 5.37
CA PRO A 24 1.81 -6.56 6.12
C PRO A 24 2.46 -6.75 7.50
N GLU A 25 3.36 -5.85 7.85
CA GLU A 25 4.02 -5.78 9.15
C GLU A 25 3.48 -4.59 9.94
N THR A 26 3.62 -4.65 11.26
CA THR A 26 3.18 -3.59 12.17
C THR A 26 4.34 -3.07 13.00
N TYR A 27 4.38 -1.78 13.24
CA TYR A 27 5.41 -1.12 14.04
C TYR A 27 4.80 0.00 14.90
N ALA A 28 5.49 0.40 15.96
CA ALA A 28 5.08 1.57 16.76
C ALA A 28 5.42 2.84 15.98
N ARG A 29 4.42 3.67 15.71
CA ARG A 29 4.61 4.95 15.03
C ARG A 29 4.77 6.03 16.08
N ILE A 30 5.94 6.66 16.11
CA ILE A 30 6.26 7.73 17.06
C ILE A 30 6.52 9.00 16.25
N ASP A 31 6.01 10.14 16.71
CA ASP A 31 6.30 11.44 16.08
C ASP A 31 7.69 11.98 16.46
N GLU A 32 8.06 13.14 15.91
CA GLU A 32 9.37 13.76 16.18
C GLU A 32 9.53 14.24 17.62
N ASP A 33 8.41 14.44 18.34
CA ASP A 33 8.35 14.88 19.73
C ASP A 33 8.29 13.69 20.72
N GLY A 34 8.28 12.46 20.22
CA GLY A 34 8.24 11.24 21.03
C GLY A 34 6.84 10.78 21.46
N ASN A 35 5.77 11.37 20.90
CA ASN A 35 4.41 10.94 21.16
C ASN A 35 4.07 9.69 20.36
N ASP A 36 3.31 8.79 20.99
CA ASP A 36 2.77 7.60 20.35
C ASP A 36 1.62 7.99 19.40
N LEU A 37 1.83 7.76 18.10
CA LEU A 37 0.82 7.91 17.04
C LEU A 37 0.08 6.60 16.78
N GLY A 38 0.34 5.56 17.56
CA GLY A 38 -0.28 4.24 17.50
C GLY A 38 0.45 3.27 16.56
N ILE A 39 -0.30 2.27 16.08
CA ILE A 39 0.26 1.19 15.25
C ILE A 39 0.37 1.65 13.80
N GLY A 40 1.59 1.74 13.30
CA GLY A 40 1.91 1.86 11.87
C GLY A 40 1.89 0.52 11.16
N TYR A 41 1.56 0.54 9.87
CA TYR A 41 1.55 -0.62 9.00
C TYR A 41 2.57 -0.42 7.88
N SER A 42 3.29 -1.48 7.52
CA SER A 42 4.23 -1.48 6.40
C SER A 42 4.01 -2.70 5.50
N VAL A 43 4.17 -2.51 4.19
CA VAL A 43 4.16 -3.61 3.22
C VAL A 43 5.24 -3.36 2.17
N ASN A 44 5.95 -4.42 1.79
CA ASN A 44 6.89 -4.38 0.68
C ASN A 44 6.20 -4.81 -0.61
N ILE A 45 6.36 -4.00 -1.65
CA ILE A 45 5.84 -4.23 -2.99
C ILE A 45 7.04 -4.33 -3.93
N GLY A 46 7.14 -5.44 -4.66
CA GLY A 46 8.10 -5.59 -5.75
C GLY A 46 7.45 -5.24 -7.07
N THR A 47 7.96 -4.21 -7.77
CA THR A 47 7.56 -3.86 -9.15
C THR A 47 8.36 -4.62 -10.21
N GLY A 48 9.12 -5.63 -9.78
CA GLY A 48 9.95 -6.52 -10.56
C GLY A 48 10.56 -7.60 -9.66
N ILE A 49 11.34 -8.50 -10.26
CA ILE A 49 12.07 -9.56 -9.53
C ILE A 49 13.37 -9.03 -8.88
N PRO A 50 14.14 -8.10 -9.49
CA PRO A 50 15.36 -7.57 -8.88
C PRO A 50 15.09 -6.81 -7.57
N ARG A 51 16.05 -6.86 -6.64
CA ARG A 51 15.91 -6.23 -5.31
C ARG A 51 15.78 -4.71 -5.39
N GLU A 52 16.38 -4.10 -6.40
CA GLU A 52 16.31 -2.64 -6.63
C GLU A 52 14.90 -2.15 -6.98
N THR A 53 13.99 -3.06 -7.33
CA THR A 53 12.60 -2.76 -7.71
C THR A 53 11.60 -2.97 -6.57
N GLN A 54 12.09 -3.03 -5.33
CA GLN A 54 11.25 -3.15 -4.15
C GLN A 54 11.01 -1.78 -3.52
N ILE A 55 9.74 -1.51 -3.20
CA ILE A 55 9.31 -0.31 -2.49
C ILE A 55 8.64 -0.71 -1.18
N THR A 56 8.94 0.03 -0.11
CA THR A 56 8.22 -0.10 1.16
C THR A 56 7.13 0.96 1.20
N VAL A 57 5.90 0.52 1.43
CA VAL A 57 4.74 1.39 1.66
C VAL A 57 4.43 1.37 3.13
N THR A 58 4.44 2.54 3.77
CA THR A 58 4.14 2.70 5.19
C THR A 58 2.98 3.65 5.39
N GLY A 59 2.15 3.42 6.40
CA GLY A 59 1.04 4.31 6.73
C GLY A 59 0.19 3.78 7.86
N SER A 60 -0.98 4.38 8.03
CA SER A 60 -2.04 3.82 8.87
C SER A 60 -2.60 2.53 8.26
N LYS A 61 -3.38 1.80 9.07
CA LYS A 61 -4.08 0.60 8.62
C LYS A 61 -4.91 0.87 7.36
N ASP A 62 -5.73 1.92 7.39
CA ASP A 62 -6.68 2.20 6.32
C ASP A 62 -5.98 2.57 5.01
N GLU A 63 -4.88 3.31 5.08
CA GLU A 63 -4.07 3.68 3.92
C GLU A 63 -3.43 2.46 3.26
N VAL A 64 -2.78 1.60 4.05
CA VAL A 64 -2.12 0.39 3.52
C VAL A 64 -3.17 -0.57 2.97
N PHE A 65 -4.31 -0.75 3.65
CA PHE A 65 -5.38 -1.61 3.17
C PHE A 65 -6.05 -1.07 1.90
N ALA A 66 -6.17 0.26 1.75
CA ALA A 66 -6.68 0.87 0.52
C ALA A 66 -5.76 0.57 -0.67
N VAL A 67 -4.44 0.67 -0.49
CA VAL A 67 -3.45 0.29 -1.52
C VAL A 67 -3.60 -1.19 -1.88
N LEU A 68 -3.65 -2.08 -0.88
CA LEU A 68 -3.80 -3.52 -1.11
C LEU A 68 -5.10 -3.87 -1.84
N ARG A 69 -6.23 -3.25 -1.47
CA ARG A 69 -7.50 -3.44 -2.19
C ARG A 69 -7.42 -2.94 -3.63
N ALA A 70 -6.77 -1.80 -3.87
CA ALA A 70 -6.60 -1.27 -5.22
C ALA A 70 -5.78 -2.21 -6.11
N ILE A 71 -4.71 -2.80 -5.57
CA ILE A 71 -3.85 -3.77 -6.28
C ILE A 71 -4.62 -5.07 -6.56
N LEU A 72 -5.30 -5.61 -5.56
CA LEU A 72 -6.00 -6.90 -5.65
C LEU A 72 -7.36 -6.81 -6.37
N GLY A 73 -7.72 -5.63 -6.90
CA GLY A 73 -8.93 -5.44 -7.71
C GLY A 73 -10.22 -5.22 -6.92
N GLY A 74 -10.15 -5.01 -5.61
CA GLY A 74 -11.30 -4.76 -4.73
C GLY A 74 -12.03 -3.43 -4.99
N THR A 75 -11.46 -2.53 -5.79
CA THR A 75 -12.11 -1.26 -6.16
C THR A 75 -13.24 -1.42 -7.17
N GLN A 76 -13.41 -2.56 -7.84
CA GLN A 76 -14.54 -2.80 -8.74
C GLN A 76 -15.83 -3.19 -7.98
N ALA A 77 -15.74 -3.78 -6.79
CA ALA A 77 -16.94 -4.22 -6.06
C ALA A 77 -17.73 -3.05 -5.43
N ALA A 78 -17.08 -1.91 -5.13
CA ALA A 78 -17.75 -0.74 -4.57
C ALA A 78 -18.42 0.15 -5.63
N ALA A 79 -17.91 0.13 -6.87
CA ALA A 79 -18.51 0.84 -8.00
C ALA A 79 -19.63 0.03 -8.68
N ALA A 80 -19.54 -1.31 -8.69
CA ALA A 80 -20.56 -2.18 -9.30
C ALA A 80 -21.78 -2.45 -8.40
N ALA A 81 -21.76 -2.04 -7.13
CA ALA A 81 -22.90 -2.15 -6.20
C ALA A 81 -23.71 -0.85 -6.08
N ALA A 82 -23.35 0.17 -6.86
CA ALA A 82 -23.97 1.49 -6.86
C ALA A 82 -24.64 1.84 -8.22
N GLU A 83 -24.85 0.84 -9.09
CA GLU A 83 -25.60 0.97 -10.35
C GLU A 83 -26.88 0.13 -10.31
#